data_AF-A0A091BXG8-F1
#
_entry.id   AF-A0A091BXG8-F1
#
_cell.length_a   1.000
_cell.length_b   1.000
_cell.length_c   1.000
_cell.angle_alpha   90.00
_cell.angle_beta   90.00
_cell.angle_gamma   90.00
#
_symmetry.space_group_name_H-M   'P 1'
#
loop_
_entity.id
_entity.type
_entity.pdbx_description
1 polymer ?
#
loop_
_entity_poly.entity_id
_entity_poly.type
_entity_poly.pdbx_seq_one_letter_code
_entity_poly.pdbx_strand_id
1 'polypeptide(L)'
;AALPAGGWPEAALVELLIPVDGVGELALLLPTLARLTRAGREVAWVDPPYRPYAPALARAGIDLARLRVVDTGGRQTAWALEQCLRSQACGAVLGWPPRADDKTLRRLQVAAETGQALGFLFRPLAAARNASPAALRLQFEAGALRVLKCR
;
A
#
# COMPACT_ATOMS: atom_id res chain seq x y z
N ALA A 1 13.02 3.33 13.49
CA ALA A 1 12.40 2.89 12.22
C ALA A 1 12.75 1.42 12.01
N ALA A 2 11.79 0.57 11.63
CA ALA A 2 11.96 -0.89 11.56
C ALA A 2 12.39 -1.40 10.16
N LEU A 3 12.76 -0.51 9.24
CA LEU A 3 13.17 -0.86 7.87
C LEU A 3 14.66 -0.54 7.65
N PRO A 4 15.40 -1.33 6.86
CA PRO A 4 16.86 -1.21 6.72
C PRO A 4 17.34 0.17 6.23
N ALA A 5 16.50 0.90 5.49
CA ALA A 5 16.80 2.23 4.95
C ALA A 5 16.34 3.40 5.85
N GLY A 6 15.95 3.14 7.10
CA GLY A 6 15.48 4.19 8.02
C GLY A 6 14.04 4.64 7.82
N GLY A 7 13.30 4.08 6.85
CA GLY A 7 11.90 4.41 6.59
C GLY A 7 11.32 3.73 5.36
N TRP A 8 10.12 4.18 4.96
CA TRP A 8 9.54 3.85 3.66
C TRP A 8 10.21 4.66 2.55
N PRO A 9 10.33 4.13 1.32
CA PRO A 9 10.82 4.91 0.19
C PRO A 9 9.92 6.11 -0.07
N GLU A 10 10.46 7.17 -0.67
CA GLU A 10 9.65 8.32 -1.07
C GLU A 10 8.98 8.05 -2.42
N ALA A 11 7.70 8.43 -2.53
CA ALA A 11 6.95 8.43 -3.80
C ALA A 11 7.10 7.15 -4.64
N ALA A 12 7.02 5.97 -4.02
CA ALA A 12 7.29 4.70 -4.70
C ALA A 12 6.26 3.62 -4.39
N LEU A 13 6.26 2.58 -5.22
CA LEU A 13 5.50 1.36 -5.00
C LEU A 13 6.25 0.42 -4.05
N VAL A 14 5.53 -0.07 -3.07
CA VAL A 14 5.94 -1.04 -2.06
C VAL A 14 5.03 -2.25 -2.19
N GLU A 15 5.62 -3.44 -2.23
CA GLU A 15 4.85 -4.69 -2.18
C GLU A 15 4.96 -5.34 -0.81
N LEU A 16 3.80 -5.68 -0.24
CA LEU A 16 3.68 -6.53 0.94
C LEU A 16 3.18 -7.89 0.49
N LEU A 17 4.09 -8.87 0.53
CA LEU A 17 3.82 -10.25 0.18
C LEU A 17 3.42 -11.01 1.44
N ILE A 18 2.19 -11.50 1.48
CA ILE A 18 1.59 -12.15 2.66
C ILE A 18 1.06 -13.54 2.32
N PRO A 19 1.09 -14.50 3.26
CA PRO A 19 0.54 -15.83 3.05
C PRO A 19 -0.99 -15.80 2.96
N VAL A 20 -1.62 -14.94 3.74
CA VAL A 20 -3.07 -14.72 3.83
C VAL A 20 -3.33 -13.32 4.37
N ASP A 21 -4.50 -12.76 4.10
CA ASP A 21 -4.94 -11.49 4.67
C ASP A 21 -5.09 -11.57 6.20
N GLY A 22 -4.84 -10.46 6.91
CA GLY A 22 -5.13 -10.37 8.34
C GLY A 22 -4.07 -11.00 9.25
N VAL A 23 -2.84 -11.21 8.76
CA VAL A 23 -1.69 -11.66 9.56
C VAL A 23 -1.09 -10.54 10.42
N GLY A 24 -1.58 -9.30 10.29
CA GLY A 24 -1.09 -8.13 11.01
C GLY A 24 -0.23 -7.21 10.14
N GLU A 25 -0.17 -7.46 8.85
CA GLU A 25 0.55 -6.69 7.83
C GLU A 25 0.16 -5.21 7.84
N LEU A 26 -1.12 -4.92 8.11
CA LEU A 26 -1.61 -3.55 8.15
C LEU A 26 -1.02 -2.76 9.33
N ALA A 27 -0.74 -3.42 10.46
CA ALA A 27 -0.18 -2.79 11.65
C ALA A 27 1.20 -2.16 11.37
N LEU A 28 1.95 -2.73 10.43
CA LEU A 28 3.22 -2.16 9.94
C LEU A 28 3.03 -0.79 9.28
N LEU A 29 1.89 -0.58 8.62
CA LEU A 29 1.59 0.64 7.86
C LEU A 29 0.93 1.72 8.72
N LEU A 30 0.16 1.33 9.75
CA LEU A 30 -0.66 2.25 10.57
C LEU A 30 0.10 3.50 11.05
N PRO A 31 1.33 3.41 11.62
CA PRO A 31 2.03 4.61 12.08
C PRO A 31 2.32 5.62 10.96
N THR A 32 2.58 5.11 9.75
CA THR A 32 2.86 5.94 8.58
C THR A 32 1.59 6.59 8.05
N LEU A 33 0.49 5.84 7.98
CA LEU A 33 -0.81 6.38 7.56
C LEU A 33 -1.33 7.43 8.56
N ALA A 34 -1.17 7.18 9.86
CA ALA A 34 -1.49 8.14 10.91
C ALA A 34 -0.66 9.43 10.80
N ARG A 35 0.62 9.33 10.44
CA ARG A 35 1.48 10.51 10.21
C ARG A 35 1.02 11.31 8.99
N LEU A 36 0.71 10.64 7.88
CA LEU A 36 0.28 11.29 6.64
C LEU A 36 -1.08 11.99 6.79
N THR A 37 -2.06 11.29 7.36
CA THR A 37 -3.41 11.85 7.57
C THR A 37 -3.41 13.02 8.53
N ARG A 38 -2.64 12.97 9.63
CA ARG A 38 -2.44 14.13 10.53
C ARG A 38 -1.70 15.30 9.88
N ALA A 39 -0.88 15.04 8.87
CA ALA A 39 -0.28 16.09 8.03
C ALA A 39 -1.24 16.62 6.95
N GLY A 40 -2.53 16.25 7.00
CA GLY A 40 -3.57 16.70 6.08
C GLY A 40 -3.57 16.00 4.71
N ARG A 41 -2.77 14.94 4.53
CA ARG A 41 -2.72 14.18 3.27
C ARG A 41 -3.82 13.13 3.24
N GLU A 42 -4.46 12.95 2.08
CA GLU A 42 -5.44 11.90 1.88
C GLU A 42 -4.78 10.51 1.82
N VAL A 43 -5.46 9.50 2.35
CA VAL A 43 -5.08 8.10 2.23
C VAL A 43 -6.23 7.34 1.58
N ALA A 44 -5.94 6.67 0.47
CA ALA A 44 -6.93 5.87 -0.26
C ALA A 44 -6.70 4.37 -0.03
N TRP A 45 -7.76 3.62 0.21
CA TRP A 45 -7.78 2.16 0.28
C TRP A 45 -8.66 1.66 -0.85
N VAL A 46 -8.07 0.93 -1.80
CA VAL A 46 -8.74 0.48 -3.02
C VAL A 46 -8.96 -1.02 -2.95
N ASP A 47 -10.23 -1.42 -2.96
CA ASP A 47 -10.70 -2.80 -2.86
C ASP A 47 -10.15 -3.56 -1.64
N PRO A 48 -10.21 -3.02 -0.39
CA PRO A 48 -9.78 -3.77 0.77
C PRO A 48 -10.59 -5.08 0.90
N PRO A 49 -9.95 -6.20 1.28
CA PRO A 49 -10.58 -7.53 1.31
C PRO A 49 -11.71 -7.59 2.35
N TYR A 50 -11.63 -6.73 3.36
CA TYR A 50 -12.63 -6.58 4.41
C TYR A 50 -12.95 -5.10 4.64
N ARG A 51 -14.14 -4.84 5.18
CA ARG A 51 -14.53 -3.49 5.58
C ARG A 51 -13.59 -2.98 6.68
N PRO A 52 -12.91 -1.84 6.49
CA PRO A 52 -12.03 -1.28 7.52
C PRO A 52 -12.84 -0.89 8.77
N TYR A 53 -12.39 -1.33 9.94
CA TYR A 53 -13.06 -1.01 11.20
C TYR A 53 -12.62 0.37 11.71
N ALA A 54 -13.46 1.38 11.44
CA ALA A 54 -13.17 2.79 11.72
C ALA A 54 -12.70 3.09 13.16
N PRO A 55 -13.31 2.53 14.23
CA PRO A 55 -12.84 2.79 15.60
C PRO A 55 -11.40 2.32 15.87
N ALA A 56 -10.98 1.18 15.30
CA ALA A 56 -9.59 0.73 15.45
C ALA A 56 -8.61 1.64 14.70
N LEU A 57 -8.98 2.14 13.52
CA LEU A 57 -8.15 3.07 12.76
C LEU A 57 -8.01 4.42 13.47
N ALA A 58 -9.11 4.94 14.05
CA ALA A 58 -9.07 6.15 14.86
C ALA A 58 -8.17 5.98 16.09
N ARG A 59 -8.26 4.83 16.79
CA ARG A 59 -7.36 4.48 17.91
C ARG A 59 -5.90 4.37 17.50
N ALA A 60 -5.64 3.97 16.25
CA ALA A 60 -4.29 3.94 15.68
C ALA A 60 -3.79 5.34 15.24
N GLY A 61 -4.58 6.39 15.44
CA GLY A 61 -4.20 7.78 15.14
C GLY A 61 -4.43 8.21 13.69
N ILE A 62 -5.20 7.44 12.92
CA ILE A 62 -5.60 7.82 11.55
C ILE A 62 -6.73 8.84 11.64
N ASP A 63 -6.56 9.97 10.97
CA ASP A 63 -7.67 10.91 10.75
C ASP A 63 -8.62 10.33 9.69
N LEU A 64 -9.78 9.86 10.14
CA LEU A 64 -10.80 9.25 9.29
C LEU A 64 -11.39 10.23 8.26
N ALA A 65 -11.33 11.54 8.51
CA ALA A 65 -11.78 12.55 7.54
C ALA A 65 -10.89 12.58 6.29
N ARG A 66 -9.67 12.01 6.37
CA ARG A 66 -8.70 11.88 5.28
C ARG A 66 -8.56 10.46 4.74
N LEU A 67 -9.39 9.53 5.21
CA LEU A 67 -9.43 8.16 4.70
C LEU A 67 -10.52 8.03 3.64
N ARG A 68 -10.16 7.49 2.48
CA ARG A 68 -11.08 7.17 1.39
C ARG A 68 -11.04 5.68 1.13
N VAL A 69 -12.20 5.04 1.15
CA VAL A 69 -12.34 3.64 0.74
C VAL A 69 -13.02 3.61 -0.61
N VAL A 70 -12.36 3.02 -1.60
CA VAL A 70 -12.84 2.88 -2.97
C VAL A 70 -13.11 1.40 -3.22
N ASP A 71 -14.34 1.08 -3.57
CA ASP A 71 -14.75 -0.27 -3.98
C ASP A 71 -14.99 -0.25 -5.49
N THR A 72 -14.22 -1.06 -6.22
CA THR A 72 -14.34 -1.20 -7.68
C THR A 72 -14.92 -2.56 -8.08
N GLY A 73 -15.24 -3.42 -7.12
CA GLY A 73 -15.60 -4.81 -7.36
C GLY A 73 -14.48 -5.59 -8.06
N GLY A 74 -13.23 -5.22 -7.83
CA GLY A 74 -12.04 -5.89 -8.37
C GLY A 74 -11.68 -5.59 -9.83
N ARG A 75 -12.65 -5.22 -10.68
CA ARG A 75 -12.44 -5.06 -12.14
C ARG A 75 -11.61 -3.84 -12.51
N GLN A 76 -11.72 -2.76 -11.73
CA GLN A 76 -11.03 -1.49 -12.01
C GLN A 76 -9.98 -1.15 -10.95
N THR A 77 -9.65 -2.09 -10.06
CA THR A 77 -8.68 -1.90 -8.96
C THR A 77 -7.39 -1.23 -9.45
N ALA A 78 -6.77 -1.78 -10.49
CA ALA A 78 -5.51 -1.26 -11.05
C ALA A 78 -5.66 0.16 -11.60
N TRP A 79 -6.79 0.47 -12.24
CA TRP A 79 -7.06 1.80 -12.76
C TRP A 79 -7.29 2.80 -11.61
N ALA A 80 -8.11 2.44 -10.62
CA ALA A 80 -8.38 3.28 -9.45
C ALA A 80 -7.10 3.57 -8.66
N LEU A 81 -6.27 2.54 -8.43
CA LEU A 81 -4.94 2.69 -7.83
C LEU A 81 -4.09 3.70 -8.60
N GLU A 82 -4.02 3.57 -9.92
CA GLU A 82 -3.24 4.48 -10.75
C GLU A 82 -3.75 5.92 -10.70
N GLN A 83 -5.08 6.13 -10.71
CA GLN A 83 -5.66 7.46 -10.60
C GLN A 83 -5.36 8.09 -9.23
N CYS A 84 -5.58 7.35 -8.15
CA CYS A 84 -5.27 7.82 -6.79
C CYS A 84 -3.79 8.17 -6.65
N LEU A 85 -2.90 7.29 -7.11
CA LEU A 85 -1.46 7.51 -7.05
C LEU A 85 -1.03 8.74 -7.85
N ARG A 86 -1.55 8.92 -9.07
CA ARG A 86 -1.15 10.01 -9.97
C ARG A 86 -1.72 11.37 -9.58
N SER A 87 -2.83 11.41 -8.84
CA SER A 87 -3.62 12.62 -8.58
C SER A 87 -2.95 13.73 -7.76
N GLN A 88 -1.79 13.47 -7.13
CA GLN A 88 -1.14 14.34 -6.13
C GLN A 88 -1.96 14.65 -4.87
N ALA A 89 -3.25 14.28 -4.84
CA ALA A 89 -4.12 14.46 -3.67
C ALA A 89 -3.79 13.47 -2.55
N CYS A 90 -3.38 12.24 -2.90
CA CYS A 90 -3.09 11.20 -1.93
C CYS A 90 -1.64 11.28 -1.44
N GLY A 91 -1.42 11.12 -0.13
CA GLY A 91 -0.11 10.86 0.45
C GLY A 91 0.24 9.37 0.46
N ALA A 92 -0.76 8.50 0.57
CA ALA A 92 -0.61 7.07 0.40
C ALA A 92 -1.85 6.41 -0.22
N VAL A 93 -1.62 5.31 -0.94
CA VAL A 93 -2.65 4.50 -1.57
C VAL A 93 -2.36 3.02 -1.26
N LEU A 94 -3.32 2.33 -0.67
CA LEU A 94 -3.28 0.90 -0.38
C LEU A 94 -4.18 0.17 -1.38
N GLY A 95 -3.72 -0.99 -1.87
CA GLY A 95 -4.47 -1.76 -2.87
C GLY A 95 -4.36 -3.26 -2.70
N TRP A 96 -5.47 -3.95 -2.97
CA TRP A 96 -5.57 -5.41 -3.01
C TRP A 96 -6.04 -5.88 -4.40
N PRO A 97 -5.24 -5.67 -5.44
CA PRO A 97 -5.63 -6.06 -6.79
C PRO A 97 -5.73 -7.59 -6.91
N PRO A 98 -6.79 -8.15 -7.51
CA PRO A 98 -6.90 -9.60 -7.74
C PRO A 98 -5.80 -10.12 -8.66
N ARG A 99 -5.31 -9.25 -9.56
CA ARG A 99 -4.14 -9.48 -10.42
C ARG A 99 -3.36 -8.20 -10.61
N ALA A 100 -2.03 -8.31 -10.57
CA ALA A 100 -1.10 -7.23 -10.89
C ALA A 100 0.05 -7.81 -11.71
N ASP A 101 -0.01 -7.66 -13.03
CA ASP A 101 1.05 -8.05 -13.96
C ASP A 101 2.18 -7.01 -14.00
N ASP A 102 3.30 -7.35 -14.62
CA ASP A 102 4.47 -6.47 -14.68
C ASP A 102 4.14 -5.10 -15.31
N LYS A 103 3.31 -5.10 -16.37
CA LYS A 103 2.86 -3.86 -17.02
C LYS A 103 2.08 -2.97 -16.06
N THR A 104 1.14 -3.55 -15.30
CA THR A 104 0.38 -2.80 -14.28
C THR A 104 1.30 -2.27 -13.20
N LEU A 105 2.20 -3.09 -12.66
CA LEU A 105 3.11 -2.67 -11.59
C LEU A 105 4.02 -1.51 -12.04
N ARG A 106 4.52 -1.54 -13.29
CA ARG A 106 5.34 -0.44 -13.83
C ARG A 106 4.54 0.85 -13.93
N ARG A 107 3.29 0.77 -14.41
CA ARG A 107 2.39 1.92 -14.48
C ARG A 107 2.09 2.50 -13.10
N LEU A 108 1.88 1.64 -12.11
CA LEU A 108 1.65 2.07 -10.72
C LEU A 108 2.90 2.69 -10.09
N GLN A 109 4.10 2.15 -10.36
CA GLN A 109 5.36 2.76 -9.91
C GLN A 109 5.52 4.18 -10.50
N VAL A 110 5.34 4.34 -11.81
CA VAL A 110 5.40 5.67 -12.45
C VAL A 110 4.32 6.62 -11.91
N ALA A 111 3.12 6.11 -11.64
CA ALA A 111 2.05 6.91 -11.05
C ALA A 111 2.38 7.38 -9.62
N ALA A 112 2.99 6.51 -8.80
CA ALA A 112 3.45 6.85 -7.46
C ALA A 112 4.50 7.96 -7.48
N GLU A 113 5.47 7.86 -8.39
CA GLU A 113 6.52 8.88 -8.60
C GLU A 113 5.91 10.19 -9.08
N THR A 114 5.02 10.13 -10.08
CA THR A 114 4.37 11.31 -10.68
C THR A 114 3.54 12.07 -9.64
N GLY A 115 2.74 11.34 -8.86
CA GLY A 115 1.86 11.95 -7.88
C GLY A 115 2.49 12.19 -6.51
N GLN A 116 3.78 11.88 -6.34
CA GLN A 116 4.49 12.04 -5.07
C GLN A 116 3.76 11.34 -3.91
N ALA A 117 3.36 10.09 -4.15
CA ALA A 117 2.53 9.29 -3.26
C ALA A 117 3.14 7.93 -2.97
N LEU A 118 2.94 7.42 -1.75
CA LEU A 118 3.32 6.06 -1.37
C LEU A 118 2.27 5.04 -1.86
N GLY A 119 2.66 4.07 -2.66
CA GLY A 119 1.79 2.96 -3.06
C GLY A 119 2.11 1.69 -2.29
N PHE A 120 1.13 1.09 -1.62
CA PHE A 120 1.26 -0.21 -0.96
C PHE A 120 0.36 -1.23 -1.64
N LEU A 121 0.95 -2.29 -2.20
CA LEU A 121 0.20 -3.39 -2.80
C LEU A 121 0.34 -4.67 -1.98
N PHE A 122 -0.80 -5.22 -1.58
CA PHE A 122 -0.87 -6.51 -0.91
C PHE A 122 -1.00 -7.61 -1.97
N ARG A 123 -0.12 -8.61 -1.89
CA ARG A 123 -0.04 -9.69 -2.88
C ARG A 123 0.28 -11.03 -2.20
N PRO A 124 -0.09 -12.16 -2.81
CA PRO A 124 0.24 -13.47 -2.26
C PRO A 124 1.75 -13.74 -2.30
N LEU A 125 2.26 -14.55 -1.37
CA LEU A 125 3.68 -14.98 -1.32
C LEU A 125 4.20 -15.54 -2.66
N ALA A 126 3.35 -16.20 -3.44
CA ALA A 126 3.72 -16.74 -4.75
C ALA A 126 4.28 -15.65 -5.71
N ALA A 127 3.89 -14.38 -5.52
CA ALA A 127 4.40 -13.26 -6.31
C ALA A 127 5.88 -12.94 -6.01
N ALA A 128 6.48 -13.45 -4.94
CA ALA A 128 7.89 -13.25 -4.61
C ALA A 128 8.83 -13.70 -5.74
N ARG A 129 8.44 -14.76 -6.47
CA ARG A 129 9.20 -15.30 -7.61
C ARG A 129 9.11 -14.43 -8.87
N ASN A 130 8.14 -13.54 -8.93
CA ASN A 130 7.95 -12.67 -10.09
C ASN A 130 8.87 -11.47 -10.00
N ALA A 131 9.42 -11.04 -11.14
CA ALA A 131 10.07 -9.74 -11.24
C ALA A 131 9.08 -8.63 -10.91
N SER A 132 9.57 -7.56 -10.28
CA SER A 132 8.73 -6.43 -9.88
C SER A 132 9.52 -5.12 -9.94
N PRO A 133 8.90 -4.05 -10.48
CA PRO A 133 9.48 -2.72 -10.51
C PRO A 133 9.48 -2.03 -9.15
N ALA A 134 8.68 -2.49 -8.17
CA ALA A 134 8.52 -1.85 -6.86
C ALA A 134 9.87 -1.57 -6.18
N ALA A 135 10.02 -0.37 -5.60
CA ALA A 135 11.27 0.05 -4.95
C ALA A 135 11.57 -0.81 -3.72
N LEU A 136 10.52 -1.21 -2.99
CA LEU A 136 10.62 -2.05 -1.80
C LEU A 136 9.68 -3.26 -1.92
N ARG A 137 10.21 -4.45 -1.62
CA ARG A 137 9.42 -5.68 -1.52
C ARG A 137 9.66 -6.31 -0.16
N LEU A 138 8.59 -6.50 0.57
CA LEU A 138 8.56 -7.08 1.91
C LEU A 138 7.79 -8.38 1.86
N GLN A 139 8.32 -9.42 2.50
CA GLN A 139 7.60 -10.63 2.82
C GLN A 139 7.27 -10.60 4.31
N PHE A 140 6.01 -10.83 4.65
CA PHE A 140 5.55 -10.89 6.02
C PHE A 140 4.91 -12.25 6.29
N GLU A 141 5.50 -13.03 7.18
CA GLU A 141 5.11 -14.41 7.46
C GLU A 141 5.36 -14.73 8.94
N ALA A 142 4.36 -15.29 9.62
CA ALA A 142 4.44 -15.68 11.03
C ALA A 142 4.98 -14.57 11.97
N GLY A 143 4.62 -13.30 11.71
CA GLY A 143 5.09 -12.15 12.50
C GLY A 143 6.51 -11.68 12.18
N ALA A 144 7.22 -12.36 11.28
CA ALA A 144 8.54 -11.98 10.81
C ALA A 144 8.44 -11.16 9.51
N LEU A 145 9.20 -10.06 9.46
CA LEU A 145 9.35 -9.22 8.28
C LEU A 145 10.69 -9.50 7.60
N ARG A 146 10.65 -9.92 6.33
CA ARG A 146 11.83 -10.14 5.50
C ARG A 146 11.84 -9.18 4.32
N VAL A 147 12.98 -8.54 4.09
CA VAL A 147 13.19 -7.66 2.93
C VAL A 147 13.66 -8.51 1.75
N LEU A 148 12.91 -8.50 0.65
CA LEU A 148 13.27 -9.19 -0.60
C LEU A 148 13.97 -8.26 -1.60
N LYS A 149 13.66 -6.96 -1.54
CA LYS A 149 14.23 -5.92 -2.39
C LYS A 149 14.12 -4.58 -1.67
N CYS A 150 15.18 -3.79 -1.68
CA CYS A 150 15.21 -2.40 -1.21
C CYS A 150 16.14 -1.63 -2.17
N ARG A 151 15.66 -0.54 -2.77
CA ARG A 151 16.42 0.33 -3.68
C ARG A 151 16.32 1.77 -3.22
#